data_AF-A0AAF0MN40-F1
#
_entry.id   AF-A0AAF0MN40-F1
#
_cell.length_a   1.000
_cell.length_b   1.000
_cell.length_c   1.000
_cell.angle_alpha   90.00
_cell.angle_beta   90.00
_cell.angle_gamma   90.00
#
_symmetry.space_group_name_H-M   'P 1'
#
loop_
_entity.id
_entity.type
_entity.pdbx_description
1 polymer ?
#
loop_
_entity_poly.entity_id
_entity_poly.type
_entity_poly.pdbx_seq_one_letter_code
_entity_poly.pdbx_strand_id
1 'polypeptide(L)'
;MSNEFARETDSWKGRKVCCFRCGHQWISRSDERPVSCPSCRSRRFDVPSKEHKCFNCGAEWAPKHSSDICPGCGSSVSDIGVSRGFSCNQCGHRWVSRGSEKPVKCPRCKSRNWDEPKIPRFTCRKCGYVWKSKMEHPEQCPKCRSRSWDKDTFKLKCFRCGHKWILTEGVEPNAVKTCPSCRSMKWDELPPKSECFRCGRMFIQFKRNSLCPICKGEDHSEFRCGFCGAEWVASADAKKICPACGLVFSDDESEKLIVLWEKDGLRLVYLFKDGIGCVYLWEGSYPISCRYMDELLDEKGLEFATIVRHAGNERYGRFWDSLTEDMMSRRDSYRENIPYFMDRLGLNEGQAEILALHFTGMSPETIALRLGRSLRDIRSEFTRIQNAFSRGGIVVNDSVYTEDPISCYEDEQRDTT
;
A
#
# COMPACT_ATOMS: atom_id res chain seq x y z
N MET A 1 14.86 44.58 -63.67
CA MET A 1 13.66 44.09 -62.93
C MET A 1 14.02 44.11 -61.46
N SER A 2 13.71 45.22 -60.82
CA SER A 2 14.07 45.60 -59.45
C SER A 2 12.95 45.12 -58.52
N ASN A 3 13.29 44.30 -57.53
CA ASN A 3 12.33 43.77 -56.57
C ASN A 3 12.16 44.78 -55.42
N GLU A 4 11.27 45.76 -55.61
CA GLU A 4 10.71 46.58 -54.54
C GLU A 4 9.73 45.73 -53.72
N PHE A 5 10.24 45.11 -52.65
CA PHE A 5 9.38 44.65 -51.55
C PHE A 5 9.40 45.73 -50.46
N ALA A 6 8.20 46.23 -50.17
CA ALA A 6 7.91 47.25 -49.18
C ALA A 6 8.64 47.01 -47.85
N ARG A 7 9.38 48.01 -47.37
CA ARG A 7 9.82 48.10 -45.99
C ARG A 7 8.61 48.48 -45.13
N GLU A 8 7.82 47.50 -44.71
CA GLU A 8 6.92 47.67 -43.56
C GLU A 8 7.78 48.12 -42.36
N THR A 9 7.49 49.31 -41.85
CA THR A 9 8.08 49.85 -40.63
C THR A 9 7.52 49.06 -39.44
N ASP A 10 8.13 47.91 -39.20
CA ASP A 10 7.64 46.88 -38.28
C ASP A 10 7.99 47.23 -36.83
N SER A 11 7.34 48.26 -36.28
CA SER A 11 7.48 48.62 -34.86
C SER A 11 7.07 47.44 -33.99
N TRP A 12 7.95 47.07 -33.05
CA TRP A 12 7.67 46.07 -32.04
C TRP A 12 6.82 46.61 -30.89
N LYS A 13 6.64 47.93 -30.78
CA LYS A 13 5.95 48.55 -29.66
C LYS A 13 4.48 48.13 -29.66
N GLY A 14 4.01 47.60 -28.53
CA GLY A 14 2.67 47.08 -28.40
C GLY A 14 2.47 45.63 -28.86
N ARG A 15 3.48 45.00 -29.49
CA ARG A 15 3.38 43.57 -29.86
C ARG A 15 3.46 42.68 -28.62
N LYS A 16 2.59 41.66 -28.58
CA LYS A 16 2.62 40.61 -27.56
C LYS A 16 3.71 39.59 -27.93
N VAL A 17 4.66 39.38 -27.03
CA VAL A 17 5.82 38.51 -27.19
C VAL A 17 5.74 37.39 -26.17
N CYS A 18 6.12 36.17 -26.54
CA CYS A 18 6.19 35.00 -25.66
C CYS A 18 7.61 34.43 -25.66
N CYS A 19 8.08 33.96 -24.50
CA CYS A 19 9.33 33.23 -24.37
C CYS A 19 9.10 31.72 -24.49
N PHE A 20 9.57 31.07 -25.55
CA PHE A 20 9.52 29.61 -25.73
C PHE A 20 10.33 28.82 -24.68
N ARG A 21 11.17 29.48 -23.88
CA ARG A 21 11.96 28.83 -22.82
C ARG A 21 11.24 28.75 -21.47
N CYS A 22 10.53 29.81 -21.09
CA CYS A 22 9.88 29.90 -19.78
C CYS A 22 8.38 30.19 -19.85
N GLY A 23 7.80 30.30 -21.04
CA GLY A 23 6.38 30.62 -21.25
C GLY A 23 6.00 32.07 -20.95
N HIS A 24 6.92 32.90 -20.43
CA HIS A 24 6.60 34.28 -20.04
C HIS A 24 6.13 35.13 -21.23
N GLN A 25 4.99 35.81 -21.08
CA GLN A 25 4.42 36.71 -22.07
C GLN A 25 4.55 38.17 -21.62
N TRP A 26 4.90 39.07 -22.54
CA TRP A 26 4.94 40.51 -22.26
C TRP A 26 4.61 41.32 -23.52
N ILE A 27 4.25 42.59 -23.32
CA ILE A 27 4.05 43.55 -24.39
C ILE A 27 5.37 44.31 -24.58
N SER A 28 5.94 44.30 -25.79
CA SER A 28 7.17 45.06 -26.05
C SER A 28 6.89 46.56 -25.91
N ARG A 29 7.73 47.23 -25.12
CA ARG A 29 7.65 48.68 -24.88
C ARG A 29 8.51 49.49 -25.84
N SER A 30 9.42 48.81 -26.55
CA SER A 30 10.33 49.42 -27.53
C SER A 30 9.83 49.16 -28.94
N ASP A 31 10.10 50.11 -29.83
CA ASP A 31 9.96 49.93 -31.28
C ASP A 31 10.97 48.88 -31.79
N GLU A 32 12.08 48.68 -31.06
CA GLU A 32 13.06 47.64 -31.33
C GLU A 32 12.64 46.27 -30.77
N ARG A 33 13.07 45.21 -31.47
CA ARG A 33 12.89 43.84 -31.03
C ARG A 33 13.53 43.62 -29.64
N PRO A 34 12.82 43.02 -28.67
CA PRO A 34 13.40 42.69 -27.37
C PRO A 34 14.66 41.83 -27.51
N VAL A 35 15.71 42.16 -26.76
CA VAL A 35 16.99 41.42 -26.81
C VAL A 35 16.94 40.15 -25.96
N SER A 36 16.13 40.14 -24.91
CA SER A 36 16.00 38.99 -24.00
C SER A 36 14.64 38.94 -23.33
N CYS A 37 14.24 37.74 -22.90
CA CYS A 37 13.08 37.57 -22.03
C CYS A 37 13.31 38.30 -20.69
N PRO A 38 12.41 39.18 -20.23
CA PRO A 38 12.57 39.90 -18.96
C PRO A 38 12.50 38.98 -17.73
N SER A 39 11.87 37.81 -17.85
CA SER A 39 11.75 36.83 -16.76
C SER A 39 12.99 35.94 -16.64
N CYS A 40 13.34 35.19 -17.69
CA CYS A 40 14.42 34.20 -17.63
C CYS A 40 15.74 34.68 -18.24
N ARG A 41 15.80 35.93 -18.74
CA ARG A 41 16.96 36.54 -19.42
C ARG A 41 17.48 35.81 -20.66
N SER A 42 16.72 34.85 -21.20
CA SER A 42 17.08 34.14 -22.44
C SER A 42 17.10 35.10 -23.61
N ARG A 43 18.23 35.14 -24.35
CA ARG A 43 18.36 35.86 -25.62
C ARG A 43 17.71 35.12 -26.79
N ARG A 44 17.40 33.83 -26.62
CA ARG A 44 16.70 32.97 -27.60
C ARG A 44 15.28 32.70 -27.12
N PHE A 45 14.56 33.77 -26.76
CA PHE A 45 13.20 33.65 -26.23
C PHE A 45 12.19 33.37 -27.33
N ASP A 46 12.45 33.81 -28.56
CA ASP A 46 11.56 33.68 -29.72
C ASP A 46 11.90 32.48 -30.61
N VAL A 47 12.95 31.72 -30.26
CA VAL A 47 13.35 30.51 -30.98
C VAL A 47 12.83 29.28 -30.23
N PRO A 48 11.92 28.49 -30.83
CA PRO A 48 11.50 27.22 -30.25
C PRO A 48 12.71 26.31 -30.02
N SER A 49 12.84 25.69 -28.83
CA SER A 49 13.82 24.62 -28.67
C SER A 49 13.38 23.40 -29.47
N LYS A 50 14.34 22.64 -30.01
CA LYS A 50 14.08 21.38 -30.72
C LYS A 50 13.33 20.34 -29.87
N GLU A 51 13.41 20.49 -28.55
CA GLU A 51 12.71 19.66 -27.58
C GLU A 51 12.01 20.61 -26.59
N HIS A 52 10.68 20.68 -26.65
CA HIS A 52 9.87 21.38 -25.66
C HIS A 52 9.06 20.36 -24.88
N LYS A 53 9.24 20.34 -23.56
CA LYS A 53 8.47 19.48 -22.67
C LYS A 53 7.24 20.25 -22.21
N CYS A 54 6.06 19.70 -22.51
CA CYS A 54 4.80 20.25 -22.05
C CYS A 54 4.78 20.39 -20.53
N PHE A 55 4.51 21.58 -20.02
CA PHE A 55 4.34 21.76 -18.58
C PHE A 55 3.06 21.08 -18.06
N ASN A 56 2.05 20.85 -18.91
CA ASN A 56 0.78 20.29 -18.51
C ASN A 56 0.77 18.75 -18.46
N CYS A 57 1.36 18.07 -19.46
CA CYS A 57 1.36 16.60 -19.53
C CYS A 57 2.74 15.96 -19.61
N GLY A 58 3.81 16.73 -19.68
CA GLY A 58 5.17 16.22 -19.82
C GLY A 58 5.52 15.68 -21.21
N ALA A 59 4.61 15.71 -22.18
CA ALA A 59 4.89 15.28 -23.56
C ALA A 59 5.97 16.17 -24.19
N GLU A 60 6.92 15.54 -24.88
CA GLU A 60 7.98 16.23 -25.61
C GLU A 60 7.54 16.45 -27.06
N TRP A 61 7.49 17.72 -27.50
CA TRP A 61 7.24 18.06 -28.89
C TRP A 61 7.97 19.34 -29.29
N ALA A 62 8.06 19.61 -30.60
CA ALA A 62 8.70 20.80 -31.16
C ALA A 62 7.64 21.76 -31.72
N PRO A 63 7.14 22.74 -30.93
CA PRO A 63 6.18 23.70 -31.44
C PRO A 63 6.86 24.62 -32.46
N LYS A 64 6.24 24.80 -33.63
CA LYS A 64 6.64 25.75 -34.67
C LYS A 64 6.03 27.13 -34.43
N HIS A 65 4.83 27.19 -33.85
CA HIS A 65 4.09 28.42 -33.59
C HIS A 65 3.58 28.49 -32.14
N SER A 66 3.36 29.71 -31.63
CA SER A 66 2.77 29.93 -30.31
C SER A 66 1.32 29.44 -30.19
N SER A 67 0.64 29.26 -31.33
CA SER A 67 -0.69 28.67 -31.45
C SER A 67 -0.69 27.14 -31.51
N ASP A 68 0.49 26.51 -31.60
CA ASP A 68 0.56 25.06 -31.70
C ASP A 68 0.05 24.40 -30.43
N ILE A 69 -0.63 23.27 -30.62
CA ILE A 69 -1.33 22.54 -29.58
C ILE A 69 -0.51 21.32 -29.18
N CYS A 70 -0.47 21.07 -27.87
CA CYS A 70 0.03 19.85 -27.28
C CYS A 70 -0.65 18.60 -27.88
N PRO A 71 0.08 17.67 -28.52
CA PRO A 71 -0.50 16.40 -28.96
C PRO A 71 -0.98 15.52 -27.78
N GLY A 72 -0.36 15.62 -26.59
CA GLY A 72 -0.76 14.83 -25.42
C GLY A 72 -2.01 15.31 -24.66
N CYS A 73 -2.24 16.62 -24.52
CA CYS A 73 -3.29 17.19 -23.66
C CYS A 73 -4.09 18.35 -24.28
N GLY A 74 -3.85 18.70 -25.55
CA GLY A 74 -4.64 19.71 -26.23
C GLY A 74 -4.41 21.17 -25.80
N SER A 75 -3.44 21.45 -24.92
CA SER A 75 -3.11 22.81 -24.48
C SER A 75 -2.26 23.56 -25.52
N SER A 76 -2.57 24.84 -25.80
CA SER A 76 -1.75 25.65 -26.71
C SER A 76 -0.47 26.16 -26.04
N VAL A 77 0.59 26.45 -26.79
CA VAL A 77 1.84 27.04 -26.24
C VAL A 77 1.58 28.41 -25.58
N SER A 78 0.58 29.16 -26.03
CA SER A 78 0.11 30.37 -25.36
C SER A 78 -0.51 30.14 -23.98
N ASP A 79 -1.12 28.98 -23.72
CA ASP A 79 -1.73 28.66 -22.42
C ASP A 79 -0.68 28.24 -21.38
N ILE A 80 0.41 27.65 -21.85
CA ILE A 80 1.54 27.18 -21.04
C ILE A 80 2.18 28.31 -20.19
N GLY A 81 2.04 29.58 -20.61
CA GLY A 81 2.60 30.74 -19.91
C GLY A 81 1.74 31.35 -18.79
N VAL A 82 0.45 31.00 -18.70
CA VAL A 82 -0.52 31.65 -17.79
C VAL A 82 -1.14 30.66 -16.81
N SER A 83 -1.16 29.38 -17.16
CA SER A 83 -1.65 28.31 -16.30
C SER A 83 -0.75 28.13 -15.07
N ARG A 84 -1.16 28.68 -13.92
CA ARG A 84 -0.59 28.31 -12.62
C ARG A 84 -0.85 26.81 -12.41
N GLY A 85 0.16 25.99 -12.67
CA GLY A 85 0.16 24.61 -12.22
C GLY A 85 0.06 24.60 -10.70
N PHE A 86 -0.94 23.90 -10.17
CA PHE A 86 -1.13 23.70 -8.74
C PHE A 86 -0.73 22.27 -8.39
N SER A 87 -0.13 22.10 -7.21
CA SER A 87 0.15 20.80 -6.62
C SER A 87 -0.42 20.76 -5.22
N CYS A 88 -1.12 19.69 -4.87
CA CYS A 88 -1.64 19.48 -3.53
C CYS A 88 -0.54 18.91 -2.63
N ASN A 89 -0.16 19.63 -1.58
CA ASN A 89 0.77 19.17 -0.55
C ASN A 89 0.23 17.98 0.26
N GLN A 90 -1.09 17.78 0.29
CA GLN A 90 -1.72 16.68 1.03
C GLN A 90 -1.64 15.35 0.27
N CYS A 91 -2.06 15.32 -1.00
CA CYS A 91 -2.14 14.10 -1.83
C CYS A 91 -1.14 14.04 -3.00
N GLY A 92 -0.35 15.08 -3.24
CA GLY A 92 0.63 15.16 -4.32
C GLY A 92 0.06 15.36 -5.73
N HIS A 93 -1.27 15.39 -5.88
CA HIS A 93 -1.92 15.59 -7.18
C HIS A 93 -1.52 16.94 -7.78
N ARG A 94 -1.20 16.94 -9.07
CA ARG A 94 -0.90 18.15 -9.85
C ARG A 94 -2.03 18.41 -10.83
N TRP A 95 -2.49 19.65 -10.93
CA TRP A 95 -3.53 20.05 -11.88
C TRP A 95 -3.33 21.48 -12.33
N VAL A 96 -4.03 21.83 -13.40
CA VAL A 96 -4.10 23.20 -13.91
C VAL A 96 -5.51 23.71 -13.62
N SER A 97 -5.63 24.86 -12.94
CA SER A 97 -6.94 25.48 -12.74
C SER A 97 -7.44 26.05 -14.06
N ARG A 98 -8.76 25.92 -14.32
CA ARG A 98 -9.44 26.54 -15.46
C ARG A 98 -9.73 28.03 -15.22
N GLY A 99 -9.64 28.50 -13.97
CA GLY A 99 -9.88 29.89 -13.58
C GLY A 99 -8.60 30.63 -13.19
N SER A 100 -8.67 31.96 -13.16
CA SER A 100 -7.60 32.83 -12.67
C SER A 100 -7.40 32.75 -11.15
N GLU A 101 -8.43 32.33 -10.43
CA GLU A 101 -8.41 32.20 -8.97
C GLU A 101 -7.71 30.92 -8.51
N LYS A 102 -7.10 31.04 -7.32
CA LYS A 102 -6.51 29.90 -6.62
C LYS A 102 -7.63 28.92 -6.24
N PRO A 103 -7.51 27.63 -6.59
CA PRO A 103 -8.57 26.66 -6.30
C PRO A 103 -8.81 26.57 -4.79
N VAL A 104 -10.08 26.50 -4.38
CA VAL A 104 -10.46 26.38 -2.96
C VAL A 104 -10.18 24.96 -2.44
N LYS A 105 -10.23 23.95 -3.31
CA LYS A 105 -10.06 22.55 -2.96
C LYS A 105 -9.19 21.84 -3.98
N CYS A 106 -8.44 20.85 -3.52
CA CYS A 106 -7.80 19.89 -4.43
C CYS A 106 -8.88 19.12 -5.22
N PRO A 107 -8.79 19.01 -6.56
CA PRO A 107 -9.81 18.29 -7.34
C PRO A 107 -9.80 16.78 -7.08
N ARG A 108 -8.66 16.22 -6.64
CA ARG A 108 -8.50 14.81 -6.29
C ARG A 108 -8.97 14.51 -4.87
N CYS A 109 -8.29 15.03 -3.84
CA CYS A 109 -8.62 14.70 -2.44
C CYS A 109 -9.62 15.64 -1.76
N LYS A 110 -10.14 16.65 -2.47
CA LYS A 110 -11.10 17.66 -1.97
C LYS A 110 -10.62 18.50 -0.76
N SER A 111 -9.39 18.31 -0.28
CA SER A 111 -8.80 19.07 0.82
C SER A 111 -8.79 20.58 0.53
N ARG A 112 -9.26 21.39 1.49
CA ARG A 112 -9.23 22.86 1.44
C ARG A 112 -7.83 23.43 1.70
N ASN A 113 -7.01 22.68 2.44
CA ASN A 113 -5.66 23.09 2.84
C ASN A 113 -4.62 22.44 1.92
N TRP A 114 -4.95 22.35 0.63
CA TRP A 114 -4.13 21.63 -0.34
C TRP A 114 -2.78 22.31 -0.58
N ASP A 115 -2.66 23.60 -0.29
CA ASP A 115 -1.47 24.42 -0.45
C ASP A 115 -0.69 24.64 0.86
N GLU A 116 -1.25 24.24 2.00
CA GLU A 116 -0.56 24.31 3.29
C GLU A 116 0.51 23.22 3.40
N PRO A 117 1.60 23.43 4.16
CA PRO A 117 2.55 22.37 4.47
C PRO A 117 1.84 21.16 5.08
N LYS A 118 2.20 19.96 4.62
CA LYS A 118 1.63 18.73 5.16
C LYS A 118 2.07 18.58 6.62
N ILE A 119 1.12 18.60 7.55
CA ILE A 119 1.40 18.32 8.96
C ILE A 119 1.96 16.89 9.03
N PRO A 120 3.16 16.70 9.63
CA PRO A 120 3.74 15.39 9.76
C PRO A 120 2.79 14.43 10.49
N ARG A 121 2.56 13.26 9.87
CA ARG A 121 1.89 12.12 10.49
C ARG A 121 2.95 11.22 11.08
N PHE A 122 2.77 10.85 12.34
CA PHE A 122 3.64 9.97 13.10
C PHE A 122 2.89 8.69 13.44
N THR A 123 3.59 7.57 13.42
CA THR A 123 3.06 6.27 13.82
C THR A 123 3.94 5.70 14.92
N CYS A 124 3.35 5.30 16.03
CA CYS A 124 4.08 4.65 17.11
C CYS A 124 4.34 3.20 16.68
N ARG A 125 5.60 2.88 16.40
CA ARG A 125 6.05 1.54 16.04
C ARG A 125 5.83 0.50 17.14
N LYS A 126 5.60 0.92 18.39
CA LYS A 126 5.29 0.00 19.51
C LYS A 126 3.82 -0.36 19.65
N CYS A 127 2.92 0.63 19.58
CA CYS A 127 1.49 0.43 19.83
C CYS A 127 0.60 0.65 18.60
N GLY A 128 1.19 1.04 17.48
CA GLY A 128 0.51 1.31 16.22
C GLY A 128 -0.28 2.59 16.11
N TYR A 129 -0.40 3.35 17.20
CA TYR A 129 -1.15 4.60 17.18
C TYR A 129 -0.59 5.59 16.15
N VAL A 130 -1.44 6.10 15.27
CA VAL A 130 -1.13 7.13 14.28
C VAL A 130 -1.64 8.48 14.77
N TRP A 131 -0.84 9.55 14.67
CA TRP A 131 -1.27 10.91 15.03
C TRP A 131 -0.63 11.97 14.15
N LYS A 132 -1.26 13.14 14.08
CA LYS A 132 -0.69 14.35 13.45
C LYS A 132 -0.06 15.20 14.55
N SER A 133 1.13 15.76 14.32
CA SER A 133 1.77 16.69 15.25
C SER A 133 2.42 17.84 14.51
N LYS A 134 2.32 19.05 15.08
CA LYS A 134 3.01 20.25 14.57
C LYS A 134 4.51 20.21 14.88
N MET A 135 4.94 19.41 15.85
CA MET A 135 6.36 19.18 16.16
C MET A 135 6.94 18.18 15.17
N GLU A 136 8.15 18.46 14.65
CA GLU A 136 8.87 17.58 13.72
C GLU A 136 9.23 16.21 14.33
N HIS A 137 9.44 16.15 15.65
CA HIS A 137 9.75 14.91 16.36
C HIS A 137 9.13 14.93 17.77
N PRO A 138 7.92 14.38 17.95
CA PRO A 138 7.29 14.28 19.27
C PRO A 138 8.16 13.49 20.26
N GLU A 139 8.25 13.91 21.52
CA GLU A 139 9.07 13.18 22.50
C GLU A 139 8.49 11.82 22.90
N GLN A 140 7.16 11.65 22.80
CA GLN A 140 6.47 10.44 23.23
C GLN A 140 5.22 10.15 22.42
N CYS A 141 4.87 8.86 22.32
CA CYS A 141 3.59 8.46 21.77
C CYS A 141 2.44 8.94 22.68
N PRO A 142 1.38 9.59 22.13
CA PRO A 142 0.24 10.04 22.93
C PRO A 142 -0.53 8.89 23.60
N LYS A 143 -0.60 7.72 22.94
CA LYS A 143 -1.37 6.57 23.42
C LYS A 143 -0.62 5.74 24.47
N CYS A 144 0.59 5.26 24.15
CA CYS A 144 1.35 4.38 25.05
C CYS A 144 2.43 5.10 25.88
N ARG A 145 2.60 6.41 25.70
CA ARG A 145 3.64 7.24 26.36
C ARG A 145 5.08 6.78 26.13
N SER A 146 5.33 5.93 25.13
CA SER A 146 6.69 5.47 24.86
C SER A 146 7.52 6.59 24.26
N ARG A 147 8.72 6.81 24.81
CA ARG A 147 9.74 7.74 24.28
C ARG A 147 10.54 7.19 23.10
N SER A 148 10.33 5.93 22.76
CA SER A 148 10.96 5.23 21.62
C SER A 148 9.86 4.75 20.68
N TRP A 149 8.94 5.66 20.35
CA TRP A 149 7.78 5.37 19.51
C TRP A 149 8.15 5.30 18.03
N ASP A 150 9.22 5.96 17.63
CA ASP A 150 9.76 6.03 16.27
C ASP A 150 10.80 4.94 15.99
N LYS A 151 11.22 4.18 17.00
CA LYS A 151 12.21 3.11 16.85
C LYS A 151 11.56 1.86 16.27
N ASP A 152 12.20 1.25 15.27
CA ASP A 152 11.75 -0.03 14.70
C ASP A 152 11.71 -1.10 15.78
N THR A 153 10.54 -1.70 15.96
CA THR A 153 10.38 -2.87 16.83
C THR A 153 9.88 -4.02 15.99
N PHE A 154 10.81 -4.87 15.57
CA PHE A 154 10.46 -6.11 14.89
C PHE A 154 9.94 -7.12 15.91
N LYS A 155 8.64 -7.40 15.86
CA LYS A 155 8.04 -8.53 16.57
C LYS A 155 8.34 -9.80 15.78
N LEU A 156 9.26 -10.61 16.29
CA LEU A 156 9.55 -11.92 15.72
C LEU A 156 8.68 -12.99 16.37
N LYS A 157 8.34 -14.00 15.58
CA LYS A 157 7.60 -15.19 16.03
C LYS A 157 8.32 -16.44 15.54
N CYS A 158 8.55 -17.38 16.44
CA CYS A 158 9.14 -18.67 16.10
C CYS A 158 8.05 -19.64 15.62
N PHE A 159 8.16 -20.14 14.39
CA PHE A 159 7.28 -21.16 13.81
C PHE A 159 7.56 -22.59 14.29
N ARG A 160 8.48 -22.76 15.23
CA ARG A 160 8.74 -24.05 15.91
C ARG A 160 8.09 -24.11 17.28
N CYS A 161 8.18 -23.03 18.04
CA CYS A 161 7.73 -23.02 19.43
C CYS A 161 6.63 -21.99 19.75
N GLY A 162 6.27 -21.14 18.78
CA GLY A 162 5.27 -20.08 18.92
C GLY A 162 5.74 -18.85 19.70
N HIS A 163 6.93 -18.88 20.30
CA HIS A 163 7.45 -17.78 21.09
C HIS A 163 7.51 -16.49 20.27
N LYS A 164 7.00 -15.40 20.86
CA LYS A 164 7.03 -14.05 20.29
C LYS A 164 8.06 -13.23 21.07
N TRP A 165 8.92 -12.47 20.39
CA TRP A 165 9.87 -11.56 21.05
C TRP A 165 10.08 -10.31 20.20
N ILE A 166 10.52 -9.23 20.85
CA ILE A 166 10.87 -7.98 20.18
C ILE A 166 12.38 -7.95 20.01
N LEU A 167 12.85 -7.64 18.81
CA LEU A 167 14.28 -7.47 18.55
C LEU A 167 14.86 -6.26 19.30
N THR A 168 16.08 -6.44 19.77
CA THR A 168 16.88 -5.34 20.31
C THR A 168 17.24 -4.36 19.21
N GLU A 169 17.31 -3.08 19.56
CA GLU A 169 17.62 -1.98 18.65
C GLU A 169 18.90 -2.24 17.83
N GLY A 170 18.85 -1.97 16.52
CA GLY A 170 19.98 -2.11 15.60
C GLY A 170 20.22 -3.53 15.06
N VAL A 171 19.45 -4.52 15.49
CA VAL A 171 19.55 -5.90 15.00
C VAL A 171 18.51 -6.14 13.91
N GLU A 172 18.98 -6.41 12.69
CA GLU A 172 18.13 -6.82 11.56
C GLU A 172 17.43 -8.17 11.84
N PRO A 173 16.17 -8.38 11.40
CA PRO A 173 15.47 -9.66 11.51
C PRO A 173 16.30 -10.86 11.03
N ASN A 174 17.02 -10.69 9.93
CA ASN A 174 17.85 -11.73 9.32
C ASN A 174 19.13 -12.05 10.12
N ALA A 175 19.52 -11.20 11.08
CA ALA A 175 20.67 -11.45 11.94
C ALA A 175 20.34 -12.45 13.07
N VAL A 176 19.05 -12.70 13.35
CA VAL A 176 18.63 -13.63 14.39
C VAL A 176 18.84 -15.07 13.90
N LYS A 177 19.91 -15.69 14.36
CA LYS A 177 20.26 -17.07 13.96
C LYS A 177 19.43 -18.14 14.67
N THR A 178 18.94 -17.88 15.88
CA THR A 178 18.23 -18.89 16.68
C THR A 178 17.07 -18.30 17.47
N CYS A 179 16.03 -19.10 17.69
CA CYS A 179 14.95 -18.72 18.60
C CYS A 179 15.46 -18.67 20.05
N PRO A 180 15.21 -17.60 20.82
CA PRO A 180 15.68 -17.49 22.20
C PRO A 180 15.02 -18.51 23.15
N SER A 181 13.81 -18.97 22.82
CA SER A 181 13.06 -19.95 23.64
C SER A 181 13.43 -21.40 23.33
N CYS A 182 13.41 -21.81 22.05
CA CYS A 182 13.64 -23.22 21.67
C CYS A 182 14.99 -23.50 21.01
N ARG A 183 15.83 -22.48 20.81
CA ARG A 183 17.16 -22.54 20.16
C ARG A 183 17.16 -23.08 18.72
N SER A 184 15.99 -23.21 18.09
CA SER A 184 15.92 -23.63 16.68
C SER A 184 16.58 -22.62 15.76
N MET A 185 17.45 -23.10 14.85
CA MET A 185 18.02 -22.30 13.77
C MET A 185 17.05 -22.03 12.61
N LYS A 186 15.90 -22.71 12.61
CA LYS A 186 14.86 -22.63 11.57
C LYS A 186 13.57 -22.06 12.15
N TRP A 187 13.71 -21.00 12.94
CA TRP A 187 12.61 -20.40 13.68
C TRP A 187 11.68 -19.59 12.78
N ASP A 188 12.17 -19.12 11.64
CA ASP A 188 11.47 -18.33 10.62
C ASP A 188 10.89 -19.19 9.48
N GLU A 189 11.26 -20.47 9.40
CA GLU A 189 10.72 -21.44 8.45
C GLU A 189 9.52 -22.20 9.06
N LEU A 190 8.46 -22.36 8.27
CA LEU A 190 7.35 -23.25 8.61
C LEU A 190 7.84 -24.68 8.88
N PRO A 191 7.17 -25.43 9.77
CA PRO A 191 7.46 -26.84 9.95
C PRO A 191 7.34 -27.60 8.62
N PRO A 192 8.36 -28.37 8.21
CA PRO A 192 8.27 -29.15 6.99
C PRO A 192 7.15 -30.18 7.18
N LYS A 193 6.32 -30.29 6.15
CA LYS A 193 5.21 -31.24 6.09
C LYS A 193 5.49 -32.30 5.05
N SER A 194 4.97 -33.50 5.27
CA SER A 194 5.04 -34.57 4.29
C SER A 194 3.77 -35.39 4.30
N GLU A 195 3.43 -35.92 3.14
CA GLU A 195 2.32 -36.86 3.00
C GLU A 195 2.84 -38.27 3.25
N CYS A 196 2.12 -39.05 4.04
CA CYS A 196 2.48 -40.44 4.25
C CYS A 196 2.12 -41.28 3.03
N PHE A 197 3.11 -41.95 2.42
CA PHE A 197 2.87 -42.86 1.29
C PHE A 197 1.96 -44.05 1.62
N ARG A 198 1.76 -44.39 2.90
CA ARG A 198 0.89 -45.52 3.32
C ARG A 198 -0.55 -45.10 3.56
N CYS A 199 -0.76 -43.99 4.28
CA CYS A 199 -2.11 -43.57 4.69
C CYS A 199 -2.60 -42.26 4.05
N GLY A 200 -1.79 -41.61 3.22
CA GLY A 200 -2.12 -40.33 2.56
C GLY A 200 -2.23 -39.13 3.52
N ARG A 201 -2.09 -39.33 4.84
CA ARG A 201 -2.21 -38.23 5.80
C ARG A 201 -0.97 -37.36 5.80
N MET A 202 -1.21 -36.05 5.82
CA MET A 202 -0.17 -35.04 6.03
C MET A 202 0.32 -35.07 7.48
N PHE A 203 1.64 -34.99 7.70
CA PHE A 203 2.22 -34.91 9.04
C PHE A 203 3.44 -33.98 9.08
N ILE A 204 3.78 -33.49 10.28
CA ILE A 204 4.94 -32.61 10.49
C ILE A 204 6.22 -33.43 10.68
N GLN A 205 7.27 -33.12 9.93
CA GLN A 205 8.59 -33.71 10.10
C GLN A 205 9.44 -32.90 11.09
N PHE A 206 9.51 -33.34 12.34
CA PHE A 206 10.37 -32.68 13.34
C PHE A 206 11.86 -33.06 13.20
N LYS A 207 12.15 -34.26 12.69
CA LYS A 207 13.50 -34.80 12.45
C LYS A 207 13.67 -35.26 10.99
N ARG A 208 14.92 -35.32 10.50
CA ARG A 208 15.22 -36.01 9.24
C ARG A 208 14.69 -37.45 9.33
N ASN A 209 13.93 -37.87 8.31
CA ASN A 209 13.29 -39.19 8.25
C ASN A 209 12.24 -39.45 9.34
N SER A 210 11.54 -38.40 9.78
CA SER A 210 10.33 -38.59 10.59
C SER A 210 9.35 -39.45 9.78
N LEU A 211 8.97 -40.58 10.33
CA LEU A 211 7.95 -41.46 9.77
C LEU A 211 6.58 -41.00 10.26
N CYS A 212 5.52 -41.37 9.53
CA CYS A 212 4.15 -41.02 9.90
C CYS A 212 3.80 -41.55 11.31
N PRO A 213 3.36 -40.69 12.25
CA PRO A 213 3.00 -41.10 13.61
C PRO A 213 1.92 -42.20 13.63
N ILE A 214 0.93 -42.08 12.75
CA ILE A 214 -0.17 -43.04 12.62
C ILE A 214 0.37 -44.42 12.24
N CYS A 215 1.14 -44.51 11.15
CA CYS A 215 1.62 -45.78 10.62
C CYS A 215 2.66 -46.46 11.52
N LYS A 216 3.22 -45.75 12.48
CA LYS A 216 4.14 -46.28 13.49
C LYS A 216 3.46 -46.72 14.78
N GLY A 217 2.17 -46.39 14.96
CA GLY A 217 1.48 -46.59 16.23
C GLY A 217 2.01 -45.69 17.35
N GLU A 218 2.57 -44.51 17.02
CA GLU A 218 2.91 -43.51 18.02
C GLU A 218 1.64 -42.75 18.44
N ASP A 219 1.59 -42.30 19.70
CA ASP A 219 0.52 -41.42 20.17
C ASP A 219 0.47 -40.14 19.33
N HIS A 220 -0.68 -39.88 18.75
CA HIS A 220 -0.87 -38.82 17.78
C HIS A 220 -2.19 -38.10 18.01
N SER A 221 -2.27 -36.92 17.42
CA SER A 221 -3.49 -36.13 17.35
C SER A 221 -3.66 -35.61 15.95
N GLU A 222 -4.90 -35.67 15.46
CA GLU A 222 -5.30 -35.02 14.22
C GLU A 222 -5.64 -33.56 14.50
N PHE A 223 -5.15 -32.67 13.66
CA PHE A 223 -5.34 -31.23 13.78
C PHE A 223 -5.91 -30.67 12.49
N ARG A 224 -6.87 -29.75 12.61
CA ARG A 224 -7.39 -28.94 11.50
C ARG A 224 -7.17 -27.47 11.82
N CYS A 225 -6.60 -26.72 10.88
CA CYS A 225 -6.39 -25.30 11.07
C CYS A 225 -7.70 -24.54 10.82
N GLY A 226 -8.23 -23.86 11.84
CA GLY A 226 -9.41 -23.01 11.68
C GLY A 226 -9.20 -21.84 10.72
N PHE A 227 -7.95 -21.46 10.41
CA PHE A 227 -7.63 -20.35 9.52
C PHE A 227 -7.51 -20.77 8.07
N CYS A 228 -6.50 -21.58 7.74
CA CYS A 228 -6.27 -22.03 6.36
C CYS A 228 -6.92 -23.38 6.03
N GLY A 229 -7.53 -24.08 7.00
CA GLY A 229 -8.21 -25.36 6.76
C GLY A 229 -7.32 -26.57 6.58
N ALA A 230 -6.00 -26.39 6.56
CA ALA A 230 -5.07 -27.50 6.45
C ALA A 230 -5.29 -28.52 7.56
N GLU A 231 -5.27 -29.79 7.20
CA GLU A 231 -5.33 -30.92 8.11
C GLU A 231 -3.95 -31.57 8.20
N TRP A 232 -3.53 -31.94 9.41
CA TRP A 232 -2.29 -32.66 9.60
C TRP A 232 -2.32 -33.49 10.89
N VAL A 233 -1.38 -34.41 10.97
CA VAL A 233 -1.15 -35.23 12.16
C VAL A 233 0.19 -34.87 12.77
N ALA A 234 0.22 -34.80 14.09
CA ALA A 234 1.45 -34.63 14.86
C ALA A 234 1.39 -35.47 16.14
N SER A 235 2.55 -35.71 16.75
CA SER A 235 2.63 -36.33 18.07
C SER A 235 1.80 -35.54 19.09
N ALA A 236 1.22 -36.20 20.10
CA ALA A 236 0.33 -35.55 21.07
C ALA A 236 0.99 -34.33 21.79
N ASP A 237 2.29 -34.41 22.06
CA ASP A 237 3.07 -33.33 22.69
C ASP A 237 3.53 -32.22 21.73
N ALA A 238 3.23 -32.37 20.43
CA ALA A 238 3.64 -31.40 19.45
C ALA A 238 2.89 -30.08 19.67
N LYS A 239 3.65 -28.98 19.68
CA LYS A 239 3.04 -27.65 19.68
C LYS A 239 2.14 -27.49 18.47
N LYS A 240 0.94 -26.97 18.72
CA LYS A 240 -0.10 -26.75 17.72
C LYS A 240 0.32 -25.55 16.85
N ILE A 241 1.10 -25.81 15.81
CA ILE A 241 1.44 -24.83 14.77
C ILE A 241 1.01 -25.40 13.44
N CYS A 242 0.20 -24.64 12.70
CA CYS A 242 -0.23 -25.06 11.38
C CYS A 242 0.98 -25.07 10.42
N PRO A 243 1.30 -26.20 9.78
CA PRO A 243 2.43 -26.28 8.87
C PRO A 243 2.17 -25.61 7.51
N ALA A 244 0.92 -25.21 7.23
CA ALA A 244 0.56 -24.52 6.00
C ALA A 244 0.64 -22.98 6.14
N CYS A 245 0.02 -22.41 7.17
CA CYS A 245 -0.03 -20.95 7.35
C CYS A 245 0.81 -20.42 8.52
N GLY A 246 1.40 -21.30 9.34
CA GLY A 246 2.21 -20.89 10.50
C GLY A 246 1.41 -20.32 11.67
N LEU A 247 0.07 -20.37 11.61
CA LEU A 247 -0.76 -19.98 12.74
C LEU A 247 -0.48 -20.89 13.93
N VAL A 248 -0.29 -20.28 15.10
CA VAL A 248 -0.05 -21.00 16.34
C VAL A 248 -1.36 -21.01 17.09
N PHE A 249 -1.84 -22.19 17.47
CA PHE A 249 -3.00 -22.30 18.34
C PHE A 249 -2.47 -22.13 19.77
N SER A 250 -2.48 -20.88 20.25
CA SER A 250 -2.30 -20.60 21.67
C SER A 250 -3.63 -20.21 22.28
N ASP A 251 -3.81 -20.52 23.55
CA ASP A 251 -4.96 -20.07 24.37
C ASP A 251 -4.84 -18.57 24.74
N ASP A 252 -4.05 -17.82 23.98
CA ASP A 252 -3.86 -16.39 24.19
C ASP A 252 -5.11 -15.66 23.69
N GLU A 253 -5.90 -15.12 24.61
CA GLU A 253 -7.17 -14.43 24.31
C GLU A 253 -7.00 -13.20 23.38
N SER A 254 -5.77 -12.75 23.15
CA SER A 254 -5.46 -11.62 22.28
C SER A 254 -5.61 -11.93 20.78
N GLU A 255 -5.58 -13.20 20.37
CA GLU A 255 -5.84 -13.61 18.98
C GLU A 255 -7.18 -14.36 18.93
N LYS A 256 -8.15 -13.85 18.15
CA LYS A 256 -9.45 -14.50 17.98
C LYS A 256 -9.62 -14.97 16.56
N LEU A 257 -9.98 -16.25 16.41
CA LEU A 257 -10.23 -16.89 15.13
C LEU A 257 -11.64 -17.45 15.14
N ILE A 258 -12.48 -17.03 14.21
CA ILE A 258 -13.87 -17.47 14.11
C ILE A 258 -14.15 -17.87 12.66
N VAL A 259 -14.56 -19.12 12.43
CA VAL A 259 -15.11 -19.53 11.14
C VAL A 259 -16.53 -18.98 11.07
N LEU A 260 -16.74 -17.99 10.20
CA LEU A 260 -18.03 -17.33 10.05
C LEU A 260 -19.00 -18.19 9.23
N TRP A 261 -18.48 -18.82 8.19
CA TRP A 261 -19.28 -19.58 7.22
C TRP A 261 -18.40 -20.51 6.39
N GLU A 262 -18.93 -21.68 6.01
CA GLU A 262 -18.27 -22.67 5.15
C GLU A 262 -19.33 -23.37 4.29
N LYS A 263 -19.13 -23.40 2.97
CA LYS A 263 -20.02 -24.05 1.99
C LYS A 263 -19.27 -24.26 0.68
N ASP A 264 -19.49 -25.40 0.01
CA ASP A 264 -18.98 -25.69 -1.33
C ASP A 264 -17.46 -25.47 -1.50
N GLY A 265 -16.68 -25.77 -0.46
CA GLY A 265 -15.21 -25.58 -0.44
C GLY A 265 -14.74 -24.14 -0.20
N LEU A 266 -15.68 -23.19 -0.11
CA LEU A 266 -15.43 -21.81 0.28
C LEU A 266 -15.61 -21.62 1.78
N ARG A 267 -14.83 -20.71 2.36
CA ARG A 267 -14.91 -20.42 3.79
C ARG A 267 -14.57 -18.97 4.09
N LEU A 268 -15.42 -18.34 4.90
CA LEU A 268 -15.20 -17.04 5.49
C LEU A 268 -14.63 -17.21 6.90
N VAL A 269 -13.47 -16.62 7.14
CA VAL A 269 -12.77 -16.71 8.43
C VAL A 269 -12.45 -15.32 8.93
N TYR A 270 -12.96 -15.00 10.11
CA TYR A 270 -12.54 -13.83 10.86
C TYR A 270 -11.28 -14.12 11.66
N LEU A 271 -10.29 -13.25 11.53
CA LEU A 271 -9.07 -13.25 12.32
C LEU A 271 -8.88 -11.86 12.95
N PHE A 272 -8.90 -11.81 14.28
CA PHE A 272 -8.45 -10.67 15.06
C PHE A 272 -7.03 -10.91 15.53
N LYS A 273 -6.10 -10.08 15.09
CA LYS A 273 -4.69 -10.20 15.46
C LYS A 273 -4.05 -8.82 15.55
N ASP A 274 -3.24 -8.61 16.58
CA ASP A 274 -2.53 -7.34 16.82
C ASP A 274 -3.46 -6.11 16.87
N GLY A 275 -4.71 -6.29 17.34
CA GLY A 275 -5.69 -5.22 17.46
C GLY A 275 -6.53 -4.97 16.20
N ILE A 276 -6.34 -5.77 15.14
CA ILE A 276 -6.97 -5.56 13.84
C ILE A 276 -7.77 -6.82 13.46
N GLY A 277 -9.02 -6.60 13.08
CA GLY A 277 -9.94 -7.64 12.63
C GLY A 277 -10.01 -7.67 11.12
N CYS A 278 -9.78 -8.84 10.53
CA CYS A 278 -9.92 -9.06 9.09
C CYS A 278 -10.80 -10.27 8.81
N VAL A 279 -11.58 -10.21 7.73
CA VAL A 279 -12.34 -11.33 7.19
C VAL A 279 -11.64 -11.83 5.93
N TYR A 280 -11.26 -13.10 5.95
CA TYR A 280 -10.60 -13.78 4.85
C TYR A 280 -11.58 -14.71 4.14
N LEU A 281 -11.58 -14.68 2.81
CA LEU A 281 -12.23 -15.69 2.00
C LEU A 281 -11.19 -16.70 1.53
N TRP A 282 -11.47 -17.98 1.78
CA TRP A 282 -10.64 -19.12 1.38
C TRP A 282 -11.38 -20.01 0.40
N GLU A 283 -10.65 -20.60 -0.55
CA GLU A 283 -11.06 -21.74 -1.36
C GLU A 283 -10.13 -22.91 -1.04
N GLY A 284 -10.64 -23.88 -0.29
CA GLY A 284 -9.82 -24.92 0.32
C GLY A 284 -8.72 -24.32 1.22
N SER A 285 -7.46 -24.46 0.77
CA SER A 285 -6.27 -23.92 1.46
C SER A 285 -5.66 -22.68 0.81
N TYR A 286 -6.31 -22.15 -0.22
CA TYR A 286 -5.86 -20.99 -0.95
C TYR A 286 -6.63 -19.72 -0.52
N PRO A 287 -5.93 -18.66 -0.08
CA PRO A 287 -6.59 -17.41 0.26
C PRO A 287 -6.98 -16.67 -1.02
N ILE A 288 -8.25 -16.28 -1.12
CA ILE A 288 -8.81 -15.60 -2.29
C ILE A 288 -8.73 -14.09 -2.11
N SER A 289 -9.30 -13.59 -1.02
CA SER A 289 -9.40 -12.17 -0.74
C SER A 289 -9.51 -11.92 0.76
N CYS A 290 -9.26 -10.68 1.16
CA CYS A 290 -9.28 -10.24 2.54
C CYS A 290 -9.94 -8.85 2.58
N ARG A 291 -10.64 -8.56 3.67
CA ARG A 291 -11.21 -7.25 3.96
C ARG A 291 -11.08 -6.94 5.45
N TYR A 292 -10.95 -5.66 5.79
CA TYR A 292 -11.02 -5.25 7.19
C TYR A 292 -12.45 -5.43 7.71
N MET A 293 -12.56 -5.87 8.97
CA MET A 293 -13.86 -6.08 9.59
C MET A 293 -14.60 -4.75 9.75
N ASP A 294 -13.92 -3.68 10.14
CA ASP A 294 -14.57 -2.38 10.37
C ASP A 294 -15.19 -1.83 9.08
N GLU A 295 -14.50 -1.93 7.95
CA GLU A 295 -15.06 -1.58 6.63
C GLU A 295 -16.32 -2.39 6.29
N LEU A 296 -16.30 -3.69 6.58
CA LEU A 296 -17.44 -4.57 6.34
C LEU A 296 -18.63 -4.21 7.24
N LEU A 297 -18.38 -3.90 8.51
CA LEU A 297 -19.40 -3.49 9.47
C LEU A 297 -20.04 -2.16 9.05
N ASP A 298 -19.22 -1.18 8.65
CA ASP A 298 -19.69 0.13 8.18
C ASP A 298 -20.51 0.01 6.90
N GLU A 299 -20.02 -0.72 5.89
CA GLU A 299 -20.72 -0.90 4.61
C GLU A 299 -22.08 -1.60 4.76
N LYS A 300 -22.19 -2.53 5.71
CA LYS A 300 -23.41 -3.32 5.94
C LYS A 300 -24.29 -2.73 7.03
N GLY A 301 -23.84 -1.69 7.74
CA GLY A 301 -24.55 -1.13 8.89
C GLY A 301 -24.75 -2.15 10.01
N LEU A 302 -23.73 -2.97 10.29
CA LEU A 302 -23.80 -4.06 11.26
C LEU A 302 -22.88 -3.80 12.45
N GLU A 303 -23.23 -4.37 13.59
CA GLU A 303 -22.34 -4.46 14.74
C GLU A 303 -21.59 -5.79 14.75
N PHE A 304 -20.38 -5.80 15.30
CA PHE A 304 -19.56 -7.02 15.42
C PHE A 304 -20.29 -8.16 16.17
N ALA A 305 -21.06 -7.85 17.22
CA ALA A 305 -21.85 -8.84 17.95
C ALA A 305 -22.89 -9.54 17.06
N THR A 306 -23.42 -8.84 16.06
CA THR A 306 -24.37 -9.40 15.09
C THR A 306 -23.68 -10.39 14.16
N ILE A 307 -22.48 -10.07 13.68
CA ILE A 307 -21.65 -10.97 12.87
C ILE A 307 -21.35 -12.26 13.61
N VAL A 308 -20.92 -12.17 14.88
CA VAL A 308 -20.63 -13.36 15.70
C VAL A 308 -21.88 -14.22 15.91
N ARG A 309 -23.05 -13.59 16.11
CA ARG A 309 -24.34 -14.31 16.24
C ARG A 309 -24.77 -15.00 14.94
N HIS A 310 -24.36 -14.47 13.79
CA HIS A 310 -24.66 -15.04 12.47
C HIS A 310 -23.69 -16.15 12.07
N ALA A 311 -22.51 -16.21 12.71
CA ALA A 311 -21.49 -17.20 12.41
C ALA A 311 -22.03 -18.63 12.59
N GLY A 312 -21.85 -19.47 11.57
CA GLY A 312 -22.31 -20.86 11.57
C GLY A 312 -23.82 -21.07 11.60
N ASN A 313 -24.62 -20.00 11.49
CA ASN A 313 -26.08 -20.11 11.53
C ASN A 313 -26.68 -20.10 10.12
N GLU A 314 -27.25 -21.23 9.72
CA GLU A 314 -27.82 -21.47 8.39
C GLU A 314 -28.90 -20.45 7.99
N ARG A 315 -29.62 -19.86 8.95
CA ARG A 315 -30.65 -18.84 8.67
C ARG A 315 -30.07 -17.60 7.98
N TYR A 316 -28.78 -17.34 8.17
CA TYR A 316 -28.06 -16.23 7.55
C TYR A 316 -27.24 -16.67 6.34
N GLY A 317 -27.48 -17.88 5.81
CA GLY A 317 -26.77 -18.41 4.63
C GLY A 317 -26.77 -17.44 3.45
N ARG A 318 -27.91 -16.81 3.13
CA ARG A 318 -28.00 -15.81 2.05
C ARG A 318 -27.13 -14.57 2.27
N PHE A 319 -26.94 -14.14 3.52
CA PHE A 319 -26.04 -13.02 3.84
C PHE A 319 -24.59 -13.41 3.55
N TRP A 320 -24.19 -14.60 3.98
CA TRP A 320 -22.85 -15.13 3.75
C TRP A 320 -22.56 -15.45 2.28
N ASP A 321 -23.55 -15.99 1.56
CA ASP A 321 -23.48 -16.21 0.10
C ASP A 321 -23.23 -14.86 -0.60
N SER A 322 -24.02 -13.83 -0.27
CA SER A 322 -23.85 -12.47 -0.85
C SER A 322 -22.50 -11.83 -0.51
N LEU A 323 -22.01 -11.96 0.73
CA LEU A 323 -20.69 -11.46 1.11
C LEU A 323 -19.57 -12.21 0.37
N THR A 324 -19.72 -13.52 0.20
CA THR A 324 -18.76 -14.36 -0.53
C THR A 324 -18.71 -13.96 -2.00
N GLU A 325 -19.85 -13.75 -2.65
CA GLU A 325 -19.94 -13.26 -4.03
C GLU A 325 -19.27 -11.90 -4.21
N ASP A 326 -19.53 -10.94 -3.31
CA ASP A 326 -18.87 -9.63 -3.32
C ASP A 326 -17.34 -9.77 -3.18
N MET A 327 -16.87 -10.51 -2.18
CA MET A 327 -15.45 -10.75 -1.94
C MET A 327 -14.76 -11.53 -3.07
N MET A 328 -15.48 -12.39 -3.78
CA MET A 328 -15.01 -13.08 -4.99
C MET A 328 -14.86 -12.12 -6.16
N SER A 329 -15.88 -11.29 -6.39
CA SER A 329 -15.88 -10.34 -7.51
C SER A 329 -14.73 -9.32 -7.41
N ARG A 330 -14.30 -8.99 -6.19
CA ARG A 330 -13.21 -8.05 -5.90
C ARG A 330 -11.86 -8.71 -5.63
N ARG A 331 -11.71 -10.02 -5.83
CA ARG A 331 -10.49 -10.75 -5.42
C ARG A 331 -9.18 -10.20 -6.01
N ASP A 332 -9.25 -9.57 -7.18
CA ASP A 332 -8.09 -9.03 -7.90
C ASP A 332 -8.10 -7.48 -7.94
N SER A 333 -9.00 -6.81 -7.22
CA SER A 333 -9.11 -5.34 -7.23
C SER A 333 -7.84 -4.65 -6.71
N TYR A 334 -7.07 -5.33 -5.84
CA TYR A 334 -5.79 -4.84 -5.35
C TYR A 334 -4.80 -4.50 -6.47
N ARG A 335 -4.94 -5.12 -7.66
CA ARG A 335 -4.06 -4.87 -8.82
C ARG A 335 -4.16 -3.43 -9.33
N GLU A 336 -5.30 -2.76 -9.11
CA GLU A 336 -5.51 -1.36 -9.49
C GLU A 336 -4.54 -0.41 -8.77
N ASN A 337 -4.06 -0.81 -7.59
CA ASN A 337 -3.12 -0.02 -6.79
C ASN A 337 -1.64 -0.23 -7.20
N ILE A 338 -1.33 -1.26 -7.98
CA ILE A 338 0.05 -1.62 -8.36
C ILE A 338 0.75 -0.46 -9.13
N PRO A 339 0.16 0.11 -10.19
CA PRO A 339 0.80 1.21 -10.92
C PRO A 339 1.10 2.43 -10.02
N TYR A 340 0.20 2.72 -9.09
CA TYR A 340 0.37 3.80 -8.12
C TYR A 340 1.57 3.55 -7.20
N PHE A 341 1.71 2.34 -6.64
CA PHE A 341 2.84 2.00 -5.79
C PHE A 341 4.17 1.99 -6.55
N MET A 342 4.18 1.51 -7.79
CA MET A 342 5.39 1.53 -8.62
C MET A 342 5.85 2.96 -8.90
N ASP A 343 4.96 3.83 -9.39
CA ASP A 343 5.28 5.22 -9.74
C ASP A 343 5.65 6.03 -8.49
N ARG A 344 4.85 5.93 -7.43
CA ARG A 344 4.99 6.80 -6.27
C ARG A 344 6.16 6.43 -5.36
N LEU A 345 6.43 5.13 -5.21
CA LEU A 345 7.37 4.60 -4.23
C LEU A 345 8.64 4.04 -4.88
N GLY A 346 8.72 4.02 -6.21
CA GLY A 346 9.84 3.43 -6.95
C GLY A 346 9.97 1.93 -6.71
N LEU A 347 8.87 1.25 -6.41
CA LEU A 347 8.83 -0.19 -6.20
C LEU A 347 8.79 -0.91 -7.55
N ASN A 348 9.37 -2.11 -7.61
CA ASN A 348 9.11 -3.00 -8.73
C ASN A 348 7.70 -3.62 -8.62
N GLU A 349 7.23 -4.23 -9.71
CA GLU A 349 5.88 -4.81 -9.79
C GLU A 349 5.60 -5.83 -8.68
N GLY A 350 6.54 -6.75 -8.39
CA GLY A 350 6.37 -7.74 -7.33
C GLY A 350 6.32 -7.16 -5.92
N GLN A 351 7.06 -6.08 -5.66
CA GLN A 351 7.00 -5.34 -4.40
C GLN A 351 5.68 -4.57 -4.26
N ALA A 352 5.24 -3.92 -5.34
CA ALA A 352 3.96 -3.24 -5.39
C ALA A 352 2.79 -4.22 -5.23
N GLU A 353 2.89 -5.45 -5.78
CA GLU A 353 1.90 -6.50 -5.60
C GLU A 353 1.79 -6.96 -4.14
N ILE A 354 2.93 -7.22 -3.48
CA ILE A 354 2.97 -7.57 -2.05
C ILE A 354 2.32 -6.47 -1.20
N LEU A 355 2.69 -5.22 -1.47
CA LEU A 355 2.17 -4.07 -0.75
C LEU A 355 0.67 -3.89 -0.97
N ALA A 356 0.19 -4.06 -2.21
CA ALA A 356 -1.22 -3.96 -2.54
C ALA A 356 -2.05 -5.04 -1.85
N LEU A 357 -1.59 -6.29 -1.82
CA LEU A 357 -2.25 -7.36 -1.05
C LEU A 357 -2.26 -7.04 0.45
N HIS A 358 -1.17 -6.50 0.98
CA HIS A 358 -1.10 -6.13 2.39
C HIS A 358 -2.16 -5.09 2.77
N PHE A 359 -2.41 -4.11 1.91
CA PHE A 359 -3.43 -3.09 2.12
C PHE A 359 -4.88 -3.61 2.06
N THR A 360 -5.11 -4.83 1.57
CA THR A 360 -6.42 -5.50 1.73
C THR A 360 -6.59 -6.14 3.11
N GLY A 361 -5.58 -6.03 3.99
CA GLY A 361 -5.55 -6.67 5.29
C GLY A 361 -4.90 -8.05 5.31
N MET A 362 -4.31 -8.53 4.20
CA MET A 362 -3.61 -9.82 4.17
C MET A 362 -2.30 -9.78 4.97
N SER A 363 -2.12 -10.78 5.84
CA SER A 363 -0.86 -10.98 6.56
C SER A 363 0.26 -11.45 5.62
N PRO A 364 1.55 -11.25 5.98
CA PRO A 364 2.68 -11.78 5.21
C PRO A 364 2.62 -13.28 4.94
N GLU A 365 2.12 -14.07 5.91
CA GLU A 365 1.91 -15.51 5.75
C GLU A 365 0.85 -15.82 4.69
N THR A 366 -0.23 -15.04 4.66
CA THR A 366 -1.31 -15.21 3.69
C THR A 366 -0.87 -14.78 2.29
N ILE A 367 -0.10 -13.68 2.19
CA ILE A 367 0.50 -13.22 0.93
C ILE A 367 1.46 -14.27 0.37
N ALA A 368 2.28 -14.89 1.21
CA ALA A 368 3.17 -15.97 0.80
C ALA A 368 2.41 -17.14 0.16
N LEU A 369 1.28 -17.54 0.76
CA LEU A 369 0.40 -18.56 0.20
C LEU A 369 -0.26 -18.10 -1.12
N ARG A 370 -0.81 -16.88 -1.16
CA ARG A 370 -1.48 -16.29 -2.32
C ARG A 370 -0.56 -16.28 -3.55
N LEU A 371 0.70 -15.88 -3.35
CA LEU A 371 1.69 -15.71 -4.41
C LEU A 371 2.53 -16.96 -4.68
N GLY A 372 2.36 -18.04 -3.89
CA GLY A 372 3.20 -19.25 -3.99
C GLY A 372 4.69 -18.98 -3.71
N ARG A 373 5.00 -17.98 -2.88
CA ARG A 373 6.37 -17.56 -2.53
C ARG A 373 6.73 -18.00 -1.12
N SER A 374 8.03 -18.10 -0.82
CA SER A 374 8.45 -18.40 0.55
C SER A 374 8.16 -17.21 1.48
N LEU A 375 7.77 -17.50 2.72
CA LEU A 375 7.53 -16.46 3.73
C LEU A 375 8.77 -15.60 3.98
N ARG A 376 9.97 -16.19 3.90
CA ARG A 376 11.24 -15.48 4.04
C ARG A 376 11.40 -14.44 2.94
N ASP A 377 11.08 -14.79 1.70
CA ASP A 377 11.15 -13.86 0.58
C ASP A 377 10.16 -12.70 0.77
N ILE A 378 8.91 -13.00 1.14
CA ILE A 378 7.88 -11.97 1.40
C ILE A 378 8.35 -11.00 2.49
N ARG A 379 8.86 -11.52 3.63
CA ARG A 379 9.38 -10.67 4.72
C ARG A 379 10.57 -9.82 4.27
N SER A 380 11.47 -10.37 3.46
CA SER A 380 12.60 -9.61 2.92
C SER A 380 12.16 -8.47 2.01
N GLU A 381 11.09 -8.67 1.22
CA GLU A 381 10.51 -7.61 0.40
C GLU A 381 9.81 -6.55 1.26
N PHE A 382 9.11 -6.93 2.33
CA PHE A 382 8.56 -5.95 3.28
C PHE A 382 9.64 -5.05 3.87
N THR A 383 10.77 -5.61 4.32
CA THR A 383 11.90 -4.79 4.80
C THR A 383 12.40 -3.82 3.73
N ARG A 384 12.51 -4.26 2.47
CA ARG A 384 12.90 -3.38 1.35
C ARG A 384 11.87 -2.28 1.09
N ILE A 385 10.59 -2.63 1.11
CA ILE A 385 9.46 -1.71 0.94
C ILE A 385 9.48 -0.65 2.05
N GLN A 386 9.65 -1.05 3.32
CA GLN A 386 9.76 -0.12 4.45
C GLN A 386 10.99 0.79 4.36
N ASN A 387 12.11 0.26 3.89
CA ASN A 387 13.30 1.07 3.63
C ASN A 387 13.10 2.07 2.48
N ALA A 388 12.31 1.73 1.46
CA ALA A 388 11.94 2.65 0.38
C ALA A 388 11.01 3.76 0.91
N PHE A 389 10.01 3.37 1.71
CA PHE A 389 9.09 4.26 2.39
C PHE A 389 9.81 5.28 3.28
N SER A 390 10.73 4.80 4.14
CA SER A 390 11.52 5.65 5.04
C SER A 390 12.35 6.68 4.26
N ARG A 391 12.93 6.29 3.12
CA ARG A 391 13.65 7.21 2.22
C ARG A 391 12.74 8.20 1.51
N GLY A 392 11.49 7.82 1.24
CA GLY A 392 10.46 8.67 0.64
C GLY A 392 9.71 9.58 1.63
N GLY A 393 10.05 9.53 2.93
CA GLY A 393 9.34 10.27 3.98
C GLY A 393 7.92 9.78 4.24
N ILE A 394 7.61 8.55 3.84
CA ILE A 394 6.32 7.90 4.07
C ILE A 394 6.57 6.79 5.11
N VAL A 395 5.87 6.80 6.23
CA VAL A 395 6.09 5.80 7.30
C VAL A 395 5.12 4.64 7.10
N VAL A 396 5.62 3.44 6.84
CA VAL A 396 4.83 2.20 6.80
C VAL A 396 5.27 1.27 7.92
N ASN A 397 4.31 0.92 8.78
CA ASN A 397 4.52 0.07 9.93
C ASN A 397 4.37 -1.41 9.53
N ASP A 398 5.35 -2.23 9.87
CA ASP A 398 5.39 -3.69 9.73
C ASP A 398 4.77 -4.44 10.91
N SER A 399 4.65 -3.77 12.06
CA SER A 399 4.05 -4.35 13.27
C SER A 399 2.54 -4.10 13.37
N VAL A 400 2.01 -3.29 12.45
CA VAL A 400 0.63 -2.78 12.42
C VAL A 400 0.25 -2.68 10.97
N TYR A 401 -0.71 -3.48 10.53
CA TYR A 401 -1.38 -3.28 9.25
C TYR A 401 -1.68 -1.80 9.12
N THR A 402 -1.00 -1.14 8.19
CA THR A 402 -1.13 0.30 8.04
C THR A 402 -2.57 0.54 7.65
N GLU A 403 -3.27 1.48 8.33
CA GLU A 403 -4.47 2.08 7.74
C GLU A 403 -4.13 2.38 6.29
N ASP A 404 -4.99 1.93 5.38
CA ASP A 404 -4.79 2.12 3.97
C ASP A 404 -4.43 3.60 3.74
N PRO A 405 -3.23 3.91 3.23
CA PRO A 405 -2.86 5.28 2.96
C PRO A 405 -3.87 5.90 1.99
N ILE A 406 -4.65 5.10 1.25
CA ILE A 406 -5.77 5.50 0.40
C ILE A 406 -7.04 5.85 1.22
N SER A 407 -7.44 5.05 2.21
CA SER A 407 -8.64 5.33 3.06
C SER A 407 -8.55 6.65 3.82
N CYS A 408 -7.34 7.03 4.24
CA CYS A 408 -7.04 8.37 4.77
C CYS A 408 -7.42 9.55 3.83
N TYR A 409 -7.65 9.30 2.53
CA TYR A 409 -8.12 10.30 1.57
C TYR A 409 -9.63 10.18 1.27
N GLU A 410 -10.29 9.11 1.70
CA GLU A 410 -11.74 8.90 1.55
C GLU A 410 -12.52 9.38 2.78
N ASP A 411 -11.98 9.25 3.99
CA ASP A 411 -12.65 9.70 5.23
C ASP A 411 -12.80 11.24 5.30
N GLU A 412 -11.89 12.00 4.68
CA GLU A 412 -12.06 13.46 4.53
C GLU A 412 -13.25 13.85 3.63
N GLN A 413 -13.90 12.88 2.95
CA GLN A 413 -15.10 13.10 2.13
C GLN A 413 -16.41 12.98 2.93
N ARG A 414 -16.43 12.25 4.08
CA ARG A 414 -17.66 11.99 4.85
C ARG A 414 -17.96 13.04 5.92
N ASP A 415 -16.95 13.72 6.45
CA ASP A 415 -17.10 14.77 7.48
C ASP A 415 -17.58 16.14 6.93
N THR A 416 -18.04 16.22 5.67
CA THR A 416 -18.50 17.49 5.07
C THR A 416 -19.85 17.42 4.36
N THR A 417 -20.68 16.43 4.68
CA THR A 417 -22.11 16.41 4.33
C THR A 417 -22.98 16.77 5.52
#